data_AF-A0AAD4GI18-F1
#
_entry.id   AF-A0AAD4GI18-F1
#
_cell.length_a   1.000
_cell.length_b   1.000
_cell.length_c   1.000
_cell.angle_alpha   90.00
_cell.angle_beta   90.00
_cell.angle_gamma   90.00
#
_symmetry.space_group_name_H-M   'P 1'
#
loop_
_entity.id
_entity.type
_entity.pdbx_description
1 polymer ?
#
loop_
_entity_poly.entity_id
_entity_poly.type
_entity_poly.pdbx_seq_one_letter_code
_entity_poly.pdbx_strand_id
1 'polypeptide(L)'
;RINALSSFVDKEANVYALGSILLTATWGSYQPFKDHRDLLCNPVTNVPIVVWTVGHIASAWFLKRGVPEKQAAVTVIPLSNMLGAQTSRLLGGLAIPPIKSTDDPVNAVRAIKWQSTKLSDEPELFGDIYDAHDIFANKSELPPYLIEDLKKDDLVLLECKIICYKVKDANNKW
;
A
#
# COMPACT_ATOMS: atom_id res chain seq x y z
N ARG A 1 -8.59 -18.84 -5.58
CA ARG A 1 -7.49 -18.08 -4.91
C ARG A 1 -7.72 -16.58 -4.97
N ILE A 2 -7.76 -15.96 -6.16
CA ILE A 2 -7.90 -14.50 -6.34
C ILE A 2 -9.08 -13.92 -5.55
N ASN A 3 -10.30 -14.46 -5.72
CA ASN A 3 -11.48 -13.97 -5.00
C ASN A 3 -11.31 -14.00 -3.48
N ALA A 4 -10.67 -15.05 -2.94
CA ALA A 4 -10.42 -15.17 -1.50
C ALA A 4 -9.43 -14.10 -1.01
N LEU A 5 -8.41 -13.78 -1.80
CA LEU A 5 -7.46 -12.69 -1.50
C LEU A 5 -8.12 -11.31 -1.62
N SER A 6 -8.97 -11.11 -2.62
CA SER A 6 -9.69 -9.84 -2.84
C SER A 6 -10.76 -9.52 -1.78
N SER A 7 -11.20 -10.52 -1.01
CA SER A 7 -12.12 -10.36 0.13
C SER A 7 -11.49 -10.78 1.46
N PHE A 8 -10.16 -10.88 1.53
CA PHE A 8 -9.45 -11.36 2.71
C PHE A 8 -9.63 -10.39 3.89
N VAL A 9 -9.86 -10.94 5.08
CA VAL A 9 -9.94 -10.19 6.33
C VAL A 9 -9.36 -11.04 7.45
N ASP A 10 -8.35 -10.51 8.12
CA ASP A 10 -7.82 -11.01 9.38
C ASP A 10 -7.87 -9.88 10.41
N LYS A 11 -8.87 -9.94 11.30
CA LYS A 11 -9.10 -8.92 12.32
C LYS A 11 -8.05 -8.96 13.44
N GLU A 12 -7.47 -10.13 13.70
CA GLU A 12 -6.47 -10.31 14.75
C GLU A 12 -5.14 -9.68 14.30
N ALA A 13 -4.72 -9.98 13.07
CA ALA A 13 -3.52 -9.39 12.48
C ALA A 13 -3.70 -7.95 11.96
N ASN A 14 -4.92 -7.41 11.95
CA ASN A 14 -5.30 -6.13 11.34
C ASN A 14 -4.95 -6.04 9.83
N VAL A 15 -5.17 -7.14 9.10
CA VAL A 15 -4.95 -7.25 7.65
C VAL A 15 -6.28 -7.30 6.92
N TYR A 16 -6.46 -6.43 5.94
CA TYR A 16 -7.72 -6.30 5.20
C TYR A 16 -7.45 -6.16 3.71
N ALA A 17 -8.24 -6.80 2.86
CA ALA A 17 -8.26 -6.48 1.44
C ALA A 17 -8.72 -5.03 1.20
N LEU A 18 -8.29 -4.43 0.10
CA LEU A 18 -8.55 -3.01 -0.25
C LEU A 18 -10.02 -2.61 -0.10
N GLY A 19 -10.94 -3.44 -0.59
CA GLY A 19 -12.38 -3.22 -0.52
C GLY A 19 -13.04 -3.59 0.81
N SER A 20 -12.26 -4.10 1.77
CA SER A 20 -12.72 -4.56 3.09
C SER A 20 -12.10 -3.77 4.23
N ILE A 21 -11.47 -2.62 3.94
CA ILE A 21 -10.94 -1.71 4.96
C ILE A 21 -12.09 -1.26 5.87
N LEU A 22 -11.82 -1.18 7.17
CA LEU A 22 -12.79 -0.73 8.16
C LEU A 22 -13.30 0.68 7.83
N LEU A 23 -14.61 0.83 7.69
CA LEU A 23 -15.26 2.14 7.48
C LEU A 23 -15.04 3.10 8.66
N THR A 24 -14.77 2.54 9.84
CA THR A 24 -14.44 3.27 11.07
C THR A 24 -12.94 3.48 11.25
N ALA A 25 -12.10 3.14 10.27
CA ALA A 25 -10.67 3.39 10.35
C ALA A 25 -10.40 4.88 10.57
N THR A 26 -9.40 5.19 11.38
CA THR A 26 -8.99 6.55 11.68
C THR A 26 -7.49 6.69 11.44
N TRP A 27 -7.01 7.93 11.29
CA TRP A 27 -5.59 8.17 11.49
C TRP A 27 -5.19 7.79 12.91
N GLY A 28 -3.99 7.23 13.07
CA GLY A 28 -3.50 6.81 14.36
C GLY A 28 -3.26 7.99 15.30
N SER A 29 -2.98 7.65 16.55
CA SER A 29 -2.55 8.58 17.58
C SER A 29 -1.08 8.37 17.91
N TYR A 30 -0.47 9.41 18.50
CA TYR A 30 0.85 9.28 19.09
C TYR A 30 0.79 8.32 20.28
N GLN A 31 1.73 7.38 20.32
CA GLN A 31 2.06 6.60 21.52
C GLN A 31 3.57 6.72 21.77
N PRO A 32 4.00 6.77 23.03
CA PRO A 32 5.42 6.69 23.35
C PRO A 32 6.05 5.48 22.63
N PHE A 33 7.18 5.70 21.97
CA PHE A 33 7.94 4.69 21.20
C PHE A 33 7.30 4.15 19.92
N LYS A 34 6.03 4.48 19.62
CA LYS A 34 5.31 4.03 18.41
C LYS A 34 4.43 5.16 17.88
N ASP A 35 4.98 5.99 17.01
CA ASP A 35 4.22 7.08 16.38
C ASP A 35 3.46 6.55 15.16
N HIS A 36 2.13 6.47 15.27
CA HIS A 36 1.23 6.04 14.20
C HIS A 36 0.37 7.17 13.65
N ARG A 37 0.65 8.44 14.00
CA ARG A 37 -0.18 9.59 13.59
C ARG A 37 -0.42 9.70 12.10
N ASP A 38 0.56 9.27 11.33
CA ASP A 38 0.53 9.36 9.87
C ASP A 38 0.07 8.04 9.23
N LEU A 39 -0.40 7.07 10.00
CA LEU A 39 -0.85 5.77 9.50
C LEU A 39 -2.35 5.60 9.69
N LEU A 40 -2.99 4.93 8.74
CA LEU A 40 -4.36 4.48 8.92
C LEU A 40 -4.38 3.31 9.92
N CYS A 41 -5.19 3.44 10.97
CA CYS A 41 -5.22 2.53 12.10
C CYS A 41 -6.63 2.01 12.39
N ASN A 42 -6.67 0.88 13.09
CA ASN A 42 -7.87 0.42 13.76
C ASN A 42 -8.21 1.39 14.90
N PRO A 43 -9.44 1.94 14.95
CA PRO A 43 -9.81 2.99 15.90
C PRO A 43 -9.80 2.53 17.36
N VAL A 44 -9.95 1.22 17.61
CA VAL A 44 -10.01 0.67 18.97
C VAL A 44 -8.61 0.39 19.51
N THR A 45 -7.74 -0.18 18.68
CA THR A 45 -6.41 -0.66 19.13
C THR A 45 -5.28 0.31 18.80
N ASN A 46 -5.51 1.30 17.94
CA ASN A 46 -4.49 2.18 17.36
C ASN A 46 -3.35 1.43 16.63
N VAL A 47 -3.62 0.19 16.20
CA VAL A 47 -2.68 -0.62 15.41
C VAL A 47 -2.84 -0.27 13.94
N PRO A 48 -1.74 -0.03 13.18
CA PRO A 48 -1.80 0.26 11.76
C PRO A 48 -2.45 -0.87 10.98
N ILE A 49 -3.35 -0.51 10.08
CA ILE A 49 -4.01 -1.45 9.17
C ILE A 49 -3.05 -1.80 8.04
N VAL A 50 -2.90 -3.10 7.80
CA VAL A 50 -2.25 -3.62 6.60
C VAL A 50 -3.32 -3.87 5.54
N VAL A 51 -3.07 -3.36 4.34
CA VAL A 51 -3.98 -3.44 3.20
C VAL A 51 -3.41 -4.34 2.13
N TRP A 52 -4.21 -5.32 1.74
CA TRP A 52 -3.94 -6.23 0.63
C TRP A 52 -4.63 -5.74 -0.64
N THR A 53 -3.86 -5.52 -1.70
CA THR A 53 -4.38 -5.10 -3.00
C THR A 53 -4.00 -6.11 -4.07
N VAL A 54 -5.00 -6.78 -4.64
CA VAL A 54 -4.80 -7.67 -5.80
C VAL A 54 -5.08 -6.88 -7.07
N GLY A 55 -4.13 -6.88 -8.01
CA GLY A 55 -4.28 -6.13 -9.26
C GLY A 55 -3.19 -6.43 -10.28
N HIS A 56 -3.36 -5.89 -11.48
CA HIS A 56 -2.35 -5.96 -12.53
C HIS A 56 -1.39 -4.79 -12.44
N ILE A 57 -0.09 -5.03 -12.62
CA ILE A 57 0.90 -3.96 -12.66
C ILE A 57 0.67 -3.08 -13.89
N ALA A 58 0.39 -1.80 -13.68
CA ALA A 58 0.38 -0.79 -14.74
C ALA A 58 1.77 -0.19 -14.98
N SER A 59 2.54 0.00 -13.91
CA SER A 59 3.94 0.42 -13.98
C SER A 59 4.72 0.04 -12.72
N ALA A 60 6.02 -0.19 -12.88
CA ALA A 60 6.95 -0.52 -11.81
C ALA A 60 8.24 0.30 -11.98
N TRP A 61 8.71 0.89 -10.89
CA TRP A 61 9.87 1.78 -10.84
C TRP A 61 10.72 1.39 -9.63
N PHE A 62 11.72 0.55 -9.85
CA PHE A 62 12.62 0.09 -8.79
C PHE A 62 14.09 0.41 -9.07
N LEU A 63 14.46 0.42 -10.35
CA LEU A 63 15.82 0.63 -10.84
C LEU A 63 15.82 1.77 -11.86
N LYS A 64 16.91 2.54 -11.89
CA LYS A 64 17.23 3.49 -12.95
C LYS A 64 18.64 3.21 -13.46
N ARG A 65 18.72 2.78 -14.73
CA ARG A 65 19.98 2.38 -15.38
C ARG A 65 20.73 1.28 -14.60
N GLY A 66 19.99 0.32 -14.04
CA GLY A 66 20.55 -0.80 -13.27
C GLY A 66 20.92 -0.48 -11.81
N VAL A 67 20.70 0.75 -11.36
CA VAL A 67 20.95 1.17 -9.96
C VAL A 67 19.61 1.34 -9.24
N PRO A 68 19.46 0.90 -7.97
CA PRO A 68 18.25 1.13 -7.19
C PRO A 68 17.86 2.61 -7.15
N GLU A 69 16.59 2.90 -7.42
CA GLU A 69 16.03 4.25 -7.23
C GLU A 69 15.91 4.59 -5.75
N LYS A 70 15.97 5.86 -5.37
CA LYS A 70 15.78 6.24 -3.95
C LYS A 70 14.40 5.85 -3.42
N GLN A 71 13.39 5.92 -4.28
CA GLN A 71 12.03 5.54 -3.98
C GLN A 71 11.53 4.53 -5.02
N ALA A 72 11.30 3.31 -4.55
CA ALA A 72 10.58 2.30 -5.30
C ALA A 72 9.11 2.69 -5.41
N ALA A 73 8.49 2.40 -6.56
CA ALA A 73 7.07 2.56 -6.76
C ALA A 73 6.49 1.47 -7.66
N VAL A 74 5.32 0.96 -7.29
CA VAL A 74 4.52 0.09 -8.16
C VAL A 74 3.11 0.67 -8.24
N THR A 75 2.58 0.75 -9.45
CA THR A 75 1.21 1.16 -9.71
C THR A 75 0.44 -0.05 -10.19
N VAL A 76 -0.62 -0.41 -9.49
CA VAL A 76 -1.49 -1.53 -9.83
C VAL A 76 -2.89 -1.06 -10.15
N ILE A 77 -3.52 -1.69 -11.13
CA ILE A 77 -4.95 -1.56 -11.39
C ILE A 77 -5.65 -2.67 -10.62
N PRO A 78 -6.42 -2.36 -9.57
CA PRO A 78 -7.16 -3.37 -8.82
C PRO A 78 -8.10 -4.14 -9.74
N LEU A 79 -8.33 -5.43 -9.44
CA LEU A 79 -9.23 -6.26 -10.25
C LEU A 79 -10.70 -5.81 -10.24
N SER A 80 -11.07 -4.88 -9.36
CA SER A 80 -12.42 -4.30 -9.30
C SER A 80 -12.37 -2.78 -9.12
N ASN A 81 -12.83 -2.06 -10.13
CA ASN A 81 -12.95 -0.60 -10.11
C ASN A 81 -13.92 -0.13 -9.01
N MET A 82 -14.95 -0.91 -8.70
CA MET A 82 -15.91 -0.57 -7.64
C MET A 82 -15.25 -0.52 -6.26
N LEU A 83 -14.36 -1.48 -5.98
CA LEU A 83 -13.62 -1.52 -4.72
C LEU A 83 -12.67 -0.33 -4.63
N GLY A 84 -11.98 0.00 -5.73
CA GLY A 84 -11.15 1.20 -5.83
C GLY A 84 -11.94 2.47 -5.49
N ALA A 85 -13.11 2.66 -6.09
CA ALA A 85 -13.97 3.81 -5.85
C ALA A 85 -14.44 3.92 -4.39
N GLN A 86 -14.85 2.80 -3.77
CA GLN A 86 -15.27 2.78 -2.37
C GLN A 86 -14.12 3.15 -1.43
N THR A 87 -12.94 2.57 -1.64
CA THR A 87 -11.76 2.89 -0.84
C THR A 87 -11.34 4.34 -1.02
N SER A 88 -11.37 4.87 -2.25
CA SER A 88 -11.08 6.28 -2.51
C SER A 88 -12.03 7.23 -1.78
N ARG A 89 -13.33 6.90 -1.73
CA ARG A 89 -14.31 7.70 -0.96
C ARG A 89 -14.00 7.68 0.53
N LEU A 90 -13.70 6.51 1.09
CA LEU A 90 -13.31 6.37 2.50
C LEU A 90 -12.06 7.21 2.81
N LEU A 91 -10.99 7.03 2.04
CA LEU A 91 -9.72 7.74 2.24
C LEU A 91 -9.84 9.24 1.97
N GLY A 92 -10.65 9.65 0.99
CA GLY A 92 -10.93 11.05 0.69
C GLY A 92 -11.65 11.76 1.84
N GLY A 93 -12.57 11.07 2.52
CA GLY A 93 -13.22 11.57 3.73
C GLY A 93 -12.29 11.69 4.94
N LEU A 94 -11.23 10.89 4.98
CA LEU A 94 -10.19 10.95 6.02
C LEU A 94 -9.10 11.98 5.72
N ALA A 95 -8.94 12.42 4.47
CA ALA A 95 -7.93 13.42 4.10
C ALA A 95 -8.13 14.75 4.84
N ILE A 96 -7.05 15.52 5.00
CA ILE A 96 -7.07 16.82 5.67
C ILE A 96 -6.44 17.87 4.74
N PRO A 97 -7.24 18.76 4.11
CA PRO A 97 -8.72 18.80 4.15
C PRO A 97 -9.36 17.60 3.42
N PRO A 98 -10.63 17.25 3.73
CA PRO A 98 -11.32 16.18 3.02
C PRO A 98 -11.39 16.44 1.52
N ILE A 99 -11.02 15.44 0.74
CA ILE A 99 -11.05 15.52 -0.73
C ILE A 99 -12.43 15.08 -1.17
N LYS A 100 -13.12 15.95 -1.92
CA LYS A 100 -14.36 15.55 -2.61
C LYS A 100 -13.99 14.44 -3.58
N SER A 101 -14.54 13.24 -3.37
CA SER A 101 -14.41 12.14 -4.34
C SER A 101 -14.76 12.69 -5.71
N THR A 102 -13.80 12.73 -6.61
CA THR A 102 -14.11 12.93 -8.03
C THR A 102 -14.93 11.72 -8.48
N ASP A 103 -15.89 11.94 -9.38
CA ASP A 103 -16.67 10.83 -9.97
C ASP A 103 -15.81 9.90 -10.83
N ASP A 104 -14.56 10.29 -11.09
CA ASP A 104 -13.58 9.45 -11.76
C ASP A 104 -12.95 8.49 -10.73
N PRO A 105 -13.27 7.18 -10.79
CA PRO A 105 -12.71 6.22 -9.87
C PRO A 105 -11.19 6.20 -10.02
N VAL A 106 -10.48 6.18 -8.88
CA VAL A 106 -9.06 5.90 -8.88
C VAL A 106 -8.88 4.47 -9.42
N ASN A 107 -8.60 4.36 -10.70
CA ASN A 107 -8.40 3.07 -11.38
C ASN A 107 -7.02 2.48 -11.04
N ALA A 108 -6.20 3.19 -10.27
CA ALA A 108 -4.82 2.81 -10.01
C ALA A 108 -4.39 3.11 -8.58
N VAL A 109 -3.89 2.09 -7.88
CA VAL A 109 -3.24 2.23 -6.58
C VAL A 109 -1.75 2.32 -6.79
N ARG A 110 -1.13 3.42 -6.36
CA ARG A 110 0.32 3.59 -6.36
C ARG A 110 0.87 3.32 -4.96
N ALA A 111 1.63 2.24 -4.81
CA ALA A 111 2.41 1.94 -3.62
C ALA A 111 3.84 2.46 -3.80
N ILE A 112 4.42 3.01 -2.73
CA ILE A 112 5.77 3.54 -2.71
C ILE A 112 6.56 3.03 -1.50
N LYS A 113 7.87 2.88 -1.64
CA LYS A 113 8.78 2.55 -0.55
C LYS A 113 10.11 3.27 -0.75
N TRP A 114 10.63 3.90 0.29
CA TRP A 114 12.00 4.40 0.28
C TRP A 114 12.97 3.22 0.36
N GLN A 115 13.91 3.18 -0.59
CA GLN A 115 14.97 2.16 -0.70
C GLN A 115 16.25 2.57 0.04
N SER A 116 16.40 3.87 0.35
CA SER A 116 17.44 4.34 1.26
C SER A 116 17.08 4.08 2.72
N THR A 117 18.09 3.84 3.55
CA THR A 117 17.89 3.70 5.00
C THR A 117 18.23 5.01 5.70
N LYS A 118 17.79 5.21 6.95
CA LYS A 118 18.20 6.41 7.73
C LYS A 118 19.72 6.47 7.99
N LEU A 119 20.41 5.35 7.83
CA LEU A 119 21.84 5.18 8.11
C LEU A 119 22.69 5.29 6.84
N SER A 120 22.07 5.17 5.66
CA SER A 120 22.77 5.19 4.37
C SER A 120 21.90 5.82 3.29
N ASP A 121 22.45 6.83 2.62
CA ASP A 121 21.85 7.44 1.44
C ASP A 121 21.94 6.55 0.19
N GLU A 122 22.77 5.50 0.23
CA GLU A 122 22.85 4.49 -0.83
C GLU A 122 21.59 3.61 -0.80
N PRO A 123 20.78 3.60 -1.86
CA PRO A 123 19.55 2.83 -1.91
C PRO A 123 19.83 1.34 -2.05
N GLU A 124 19.18 0.53 -1.22
CA GLU A 124 19.18 -0.93 -1.32
C GLU A 124 17.93 -1.39 -2.07
N LEU A 125 18.09 -2.33 -2.99
CA LEU A 125 17.00 -2.82 -3.82
C LEU A 125 15.93 -3.50 -2.97
N PHE A 126 14.67 -3.21 -3.27
CA PHE A 126 13.53 -3.81 -2.57
C PHE A 126 13.49 -5.33 -2.75
N GLY A 127 13.70 -6.08 -1.68
CA GLY A 127 13.82 -7.54 -1.71
C GLY A 127 12.58 -8.33 -1.28
N ASP A 128 11.52 -7.69 -0.77
CA ASP A 128 10.33 -8.40 -0.26
C ASP A 128 9.36 -8.75 -1.41
N ILE A 129 9.84 -9.56 -2.37
CA ILE A 129 9.10 -10.00 -3.55
C ILE A 129 9.19 -11.52 -3.64
N TYR A 130 8.04 -12.16 -3.78
CA TYR A 130 7.91 -13.60 -3.69
C TYR A 130 7.04 -14.13 -4.80
N ASP A 131 7.37 -15.31 -5.31
CA ASP A 131 6.56 -15.99 -6.30
C ASP A 131 5.48 -16.82 -5.59
N ALA A 132 4.23 -16.50 -5.90
CA ALA A 132 3.04 -17.19 -5.40
C ALA A 132 2.22 -17.85 -6.54
N HIS A 133 2.86 -18.13 -7.68
CA HIS A 133 2.21 -18.68 -8.87
C HIS A 133 1.50 -19.99 -8.56
N ASP A 134 2.19 -20.94 -7.93
CA ASP A 134 1.62 -22.25 -7.61
C ASP A 134 0.82 -22.22 -6.30
N ILE A 135 1.42 -21.69 -5.23
CA ILE A 135 0.86 -21.71 -3.88
C ILE A 135 0.98 -20.31 -3.25
N PHE A 136 -0.03 -19.93 -2.47
CA PHE A 136 0.04 -18.77 -1.59
C PHE A 136 0.19 -19.26 -0.14
N ALA A 137 1.31 -18.93 0.49
CA ALA A 137 1.73 -19.42 1.80
C ALA A 137 2.45 -18.32 2.59
N ASN A 138 3.05 -18.66 3.74
CA ASN A 138 3.85 -17.70 4.49
C ASN A 138 5.02 -17.20 3.65
N LYS A 139 5.41 -15.92 3.80
CA LYS A 139 6.51 -15.32 3.01
C LYS A 139 7.82 -16.09 3.11
N SER A 140 8.10 -16.70 4.25
CA SER A 140 9.30 -17.55 4.47
C SER A 140 9.28 -18.87 3.70
N GLU A 141 8.11 -19.31 3.24
CA GLU A 141 7.90 -20.55 2.49
C GLU A 141 7.79 -20.28 0.99
N LEU A 142 7.62 -19.03 0.58
CA LEU A 142 7.53 -18.64 -0.81
C LEU A 142 8.94 -18.44 -1.39
N PRO A 143 9.22 -18.94 -2.60
CA PRO A 143 10.47 -18.66 -3.28
C PRO A 143 10.59 -17.15 -3.57
N PRO A 144 11.79 -16.56 -3.41
CA PRO A 144 12.02 -15.17 -3.78
C PRO A 144 11.83 -14.99 -5.29
N TYR A 145 11.33 -13.83 -5.69
CA TYR A 145 11.15 -13.46 -7.09
C TYR A 145 12.02 -12.25 -7.41
N LEU A 146 12.67 -12.27 -8.57
CA LEU A 146 13.56 -11.17 -8.97
C LEU A 146 12.75 -9.95 -9.38
N ILE A 147 13.18 -8.78 -8.92
CA ILE A 147 12.45 -7.53 -9.18
C ILE A 147 12.53 -7.11 -10.64
N GLU A 148 13.59 -7.50 -11.32
CA GLU A 148 13.82 -7.28 -12.75
C GLU A 148 12.86 -8.09 -13.62
N ASP A 149 12.31 -9.18 -13.07
CA ASP A 149 11.36 -10.03 -13.77
C ASP A 149 9.92 -9.51 -13.68
N LEU A 150 9.62 -8.58 -12.76
CA LEU A 150 8.32 -7.93 -12.67
C LEU A 150 8.05 -7.05 -13.90
N LYS A 151 6.91 -7.29 -14.56
CA LYS A 151 6.51 -6.64 -15.80
C LYS A 151 5.12 -6.04 -15.67
N LYS A 152 4.84 -5.14 -16.63
CA LYS A 152 3.49 -4.66 -16.86
C LYS A 152 2.57 -5.86 -17.11
N ASP A 153 1.34 -5.76 -16.61
CA ASP A 153 0.25 -6.73 -16.68
C ASP A 153 0.43 -7.98 -15.79
N ASP A 154 1.55 -8.12 -15.08
CA ASP A 154 1.71 -9.15 -14.06
C ASP A 154 0.65 -8.99 -12.96
N LEU A 155 0.06 -10.11 -12.56
CA LEU A 155 -0.91 -10.17 -11.47
C LEU A 155 -0.17 -10.27 -10.13
N VAL A 156 -0.37 -9.28 -9.27
CA VAL A 156 0.30 -9.21 -7.96
C VAL A 156 -0.68 -9.06 -6.80
N LEU A 157 -0.23 -9.49 -5.63
CA LEU A 157 -0.79 -9.09 -4.34
C LEU A 157 0.20 -8.13 -3.68
N LEU A 158 -0.21 -6.88 -3.49
CA LEU A 158 0.54 -5.91 -2.71
C LEU A 158 0.10 -5.94 -1.25
N GLU A 159 1.06 -5.96 -0.34
CA GLU A 159 0.85 -5.73 1.08
C GLU A 159 1.42 -4.37 1.47
N CYS A 160 0.56 -3.46 1.92
CA CYS A 160 0.93 -2.07 2.18
C CYS A 160 0.31 -1.53 3.46
N LYS A 161 0.89 -0.47 4.02
CA LYS A 161 0.22 0.40 5.00
C LYS A 161 -0.17 1.70 4.31
N ILE A 162 -1.28 2.30 4.74
CA ILE A 162 -1.73 3.59 4.20
C ILE A 162 -1.16 4.71 5.06
N ILE A 163 -0.53 5.69 4.42
CA ILE A 163 0.08 6.85 5.07
C ILE A 163 -0.72 8.11 4.71
N CYS A 164 -1.01 8.95 5.71
CA CYS A 164 -1.51 10.30 5.48
C CYS A 164 -0.34 11.20 5.06
N TYR A 165 -0.26 11.53 3.78
CA TYR A 165 0.74 12.47 3.31
C TYR A 165 0.36 13.91 3.69
N LYS A 166 1.21 14.57 4.48
CA LYS A 166 1.03 15.98 4.83
C LYS A 166 1.59 16.84 3.71
N VAL A 167 0.77 17.76 3.23
CA VAL A 167 1.19 18.78 2.26
C VAL A 167 1.25 20.10 3.02
N LYS A 168 2.31 20.88 2.79
CA LYS A 168 2.37 22.22 3.34
C LYS A 168 1.22 23.08 2.79
N ASP A 169 0.63 23.91 3.64
CA ASP A 169 -0.34 24.92 3.21
C ASP A 169 0.33 26.01 2.35
N ALA A 170 -0.47 26.93 1.82
CA ALA A 170 0.01 28.06 1.02
C ALA A 170 1.01 28.98 1.79
N ASN A 171 1.10 28.84 3.11
CA ASN A 171 2.00 29.58 4.00
C ASN A 171 3.20 28.74 4.47
N ASN A 172 3.48 27.61 3.82
CA ASN A 172 4.56 26.68 4.16
C ASN A 172 4.44 25.99 5.54
N LYS A 173 3.26 25.98 6.16
CA LYS A 173 2.99 25.26 7.41
C LYS A 173 2.55 23.82 7.12
N TRP A 174 3.05 22.87 7.90
CA TRP A 174 2.69 21.46 7.81
C TRP A 174 1.34 21.14 8.45
#